data_AF-A0A7W2RM31-F1
#
_entry.id   AF-A0A7W2RM31-F1
#
_cell.length_a   1.000
_cell.length_b   1.000
_cell.length_c   1.000
_cell.angle_alpha   90.00
_cell.angle_beta   90.00
_cell.angle_gamma   90.00
#
_symmetry.space_group_name_H-M   'P 1'
#
loop_
_entity.id
_entity.type
_entity.pdbx_description
1 polymer ?
#
loop_
_entity_poly.entity_id
_entity_poly.type
_entity_poly.pdbx_seq_one_letter_code
_entity_poly.pdbx_strand_id
1 'polypeptide(L)'
;MKHQSSQDSLSRYVKIDKWIFEVKSVRAIRVEDFGKPYTAVANIALNGDSAYIDGLLTREDDDFTREDYQTFEKMSQQLGLETVNFDRFKQQRKSSDTVKVPPINYVKPELKLVIV
;
A
#
# COMPACT_ATOMS: atom_id res chain seq x y z
N MET A 1 -3.40 -10.18 -24.33
CA MET A 1 -3.48 -10.22 -22.85
C MET A 1 -2.24 -9.52 -22.32
N LYS A 2 -2.39 -8.43 -21.56
CA LYS A 2 -1.23 -7.70 -21.01
C LYS A 2 -0.65 -8.53 -19.86
N HIS A 3 0.61 -8.92 -19.99
CA HIS A 3 1.38 -9.47 -18.87
C HIS A 3 1.54 -8.38 -17.81
N GLN A 4 0.93 -8.55 -16.64
CA GLN A 4 1.23 -7.76 -15.46
C GLN A 4 2.54 -8.30 -14.87
N SER A 5 3.67 -7.84 -15.39
CA SER A 5 5.00 -8.23 -14.93
C SER A 5 5.43 -7.39 -13.72
N SER A 6 5.88 -8.08 -12.67
CA SER A 6 6.71 -7.58 -11.56
C SER A 6 6.06 -6.57 -10.58
N GLN A 7 6.00 -6.93 -9.29
CA GLN A 7 5.82 -5.97 -8.21
C GLN A 7 7.05 -5.07 -8.13
N ASP A 8 7.08 -4.02 -8.95
CA ASP A 8 8.12 -3.00 -8.88
C ASP A 8 7.91 -2.13 -7.64
N SER A 9 9.02 -1.71 -7.01
CA SER A 9 8.97 -0.75 -5.91
C SER A 9 8.50 0.62 -6.40
N LEU A 10 7.63 1.26 -5.64
CA LEU A 10 7.16 2.61 -5.90
C LEU A 10 8.20 3.62 -5.40
N SER A 11 8.60 4.56 -6.26
CA SER A 11 9.43 5.68 -5.81
C SER A 11 8.64 6.53 -4.82
N ARG A 12 9.24 6.82 -3.66
CA ARG A 12 8.67 7.70 -2.62
C ARG A 12 9.12 9.14 -2.75
N TYR A 13 9.83 9.49 -3.81
CA TYR A 13 10.24 10.85 -4.07
C TYR A 13 10.39 11.14 -5.55
N VAL A 14 10.36 12.41 -5.90
CA VAL A 14 10.77 12.93 -7.20
C VAL A 14 11.79 14.04 -7.01
N LYS A 15 12.80 14.09 -7.88
CA LYS A 15 13.79 15.16 -7.90
C LYS A 15 13.48 16.11 -9.06
N ILE A 16 13.39 17.40 -8.75
CA ILE A 16 13.23 18.47 -9.74
C ILE A 16 14.31 19.51 -9.45
N ASP A 17 15.24 19.68 -10.39
CA ASP A 17 16.45 20.49 -10.24
C ASP A 17 17.23 20.16 -8.95
N LYS A 18 17.29 21.11 -8.01
CA LYS A 18 18.00 20.99 -6.73
C LYS A 18 17.10 20.49 -5.60
N TRP A 19 15.81 20.27 -5.85
CA TRP A 19 14.82 19.90 -4.84
C TRP A 19 14.45 18.43 -4.93
N ILE A 20 14.24 17.82 -3.77
CA ILE A 20 13.62 16.50 -3.62
C ILE A 20 12.26 16.71 -2.96
N PHE A 21 11.22 16.18 -3.59
CA PHE A 21 9.88 16.15 -3.06
C PHE A 21 9.57 14.72 -2.63
N GLU A 22 9.28 14.54 -1.34
CA GLU A 22 8.99 13.23 -0.74
C GLU A 22 7.48 13.02 -0.59
N VAL A 23 7.04 11.79 -0.82
CA VAL A 23 5.69 11.33 -0.50
C VAL A 23 5.58 11.15 1.01
N LYS A 24 4.78 12.01 1.66
CA LYS A 24 4.51 11.94 3.11
C LYS A 24 3.21 11.22 3.47
N SER A 25 2.25 11.19 2.56
CA SER A 25 0.99 10.47 2.79
C SER A 25 0.44 9.85 1.51
N VAL A 26 -0.32 8.78 1.70
CA VAL A 26 -1.13 8.13 0.67
C VAL A 26 -2.56 8.04 1.18
N ARG A 27 -3.52 8.49 0.37
CA ARG A 27 -4.94 8.25 0.60
C ARG A 27 -5.37 7.02 -0.19
N ALA A 28 -5.83 5.99 0.50
CA ALA A 28 -6.38 4.79 -0.12
C ALA A 28 -7.90 4.92 -0.21
N ILE A 29 -8.49 4.62 -1.38
CA ILE A 29 -9.94 4.56 -1.58
C ILE A 29 -10.30 3.29 -2.34
N ARG A 30 -11.27 2.53 -1.85
CA ARG A 30 -11.79 1.33 -2.51
C ARG A 30 -12.92 1.74 -3.44
N VAL A 31 -12.64 1.77 -4.74
CA VAL A 31 -13.58 2.19 -5.78
C VAL A 31 -13.21 1.53 -7.11
N GLU A 32 -14.20 1.34 -7.98
CA GLU A 32 -13.99 0.82 -9.34
C GLU A 32 -13.19 1.79 -10.20
N ASP A 33 -13.59 3.07 -10.23
CA ASP A 33 -12.92 4.13 -10.99
C ASP A 33 -12.71 5.39 -10.14
N PHE A 34 -11.63 6.11 -10.44
CA PHE A 34 -11.36 7.39 -9.79
C PHE A 34 -12.47 8.41 -10.08
N GLY A 35 -12.93 9.09 -9.03
CA GLY A 35 -14.01 10.07 -9.11
C GLY A 35 -15.42 9.50 -8.85
N LYS A 36 -15.59 8.18 -8.83
CA LYS A 36 -16.84 7.54 -8.38
C LYS A 36 -16.94 7.50 -6.84
N PRO A 37 -18.15 7.31 -6.27
CA PRO A 37 -18.31 7.06 -4.84
C PRO A 37 -17.56 5.80 -4.40
N TYR A 38 -16.65 5.95 -3.43
CA TYR A 38 -15.91 4.83 -2.86
C TYR A 38 -16.73 4.11 -1.77
N THR A 39 -16.34 2.87 -1.49
CA THR A 39 -16.93 2.01 -0.45
C THR A 39 -16.06 1.87 0.79
N ALA A 40 -14.76 2.19 0.67
CA ALA A 40 -13.86 2.27 1.81
C ALA A 40 -12.79 3.35 1.60
N VAL A 41 -12.22 3.85 2.70
CA VAL A 41 -11.11 4.81 2.71
C VAL A 41 -10.14 4.48 3.84
N ALA A 42 -8.86 4.81 3.66
CA ALA A 42 -7.85 4.85 4.72
C ALA A 42 -6.78 5.90 4.40
N ASN A 43 -6.02 6.34 5.40
CA ASN A 43 -4.83 7.15 5.20
C ASN A 43 -3.59 6.38 5.65
N ILE A 44 -2.50 6.56 4.91
CA ILE A 44 -1.19 6.00 5.22
C ILE A 44 -0.22 7.17 5.36
N ALA A 45 0.29 7.41 6.56
CA ALA A 45 1.29 8.43 6.85
C ALA A 45 2.69 7.79 6.91
N LEU A 46 3.62 8.28 6.09
CA LEU A 46 4.95 7.71 5.90
C LEU A 46 6.00 8.42 6.76
N ASN A 47 6.77 7.62 7.52
CA ASN A 47 7.84 8.06 8.41
C ASN A 47 9.09 7.17 8.21
N GLY A 48 9.92 7.53 7.23
CA GLY A 48 11.12 6.76 6.90
C GLY A 48 10.75 5.38 6.32
N ASP A 49 11.19 4.32 6.98
CA ASP A 49 10.85 2.92 6.68
C ASP A 49 9.56 2.44 7.36
N SER A 50 8.91 3.29 8.15
CA SER A 50 7.70 2.96 8.88
C SER A 50 6.48 3.74 8.36
N ALA A 51 5.28 3.22 8.61
CA ALA A 51 4.04 3.96 8.35
C ALA A 51 3.01 3.80 9.46
N TYR A 52 2.07 4.75 9.52
CA TYR A 52 0.83 4.65 10.28
C TYR A 52 -0.34 4.57 9.32
N ILE A 53 -1.18 3.56 9.49
CA ILE A 53 -2.44 3.41 8.77
C ILE A 53 -3.57 3.71 9.74
N ASP A 54 -4.37 4.71 9.40
CA ASP A 54 -5.53 5.14 10.17
C ASP A 54 -6.72 5.45 9.27
N GLY A 55 -7.83 5.84 9.91
CA GLY A 55 -9.01 6.29 9.21
C GLY A 55 -9.62 5.22 8.31
N LEU A 56 -9.38 3.93 8.59
CA LEU A 56 -10.02 2.85 7.88
C LEU A 56 -11.52 2.88 8.18
N LEU A 57 -12.30 3.28 7.17
CA LEU A 57 -13.75 3.37 7.25
C LEU A 57 -14.34 2.68 6.02
N THR A 58 -15.34 1.84 6.24
CA THR A 58 -16.16 1.22 5.19
C THR A 58 -17.57 1.83 5.22
N ARG A 59 -18.34 1.64 4.15
CA ARG A 59 -19.78 1.90 4.16
C ARG A 59 -20.47 0.91 5.11
N GLU A 60 -21.64 1.27 5.63
CA GLU A 60 -22.35 0.50 6.68
C GLU A 60 -22.50 -1.00 6.37
N ASP A 61 -22.78 -1.35 5.12
CA ASP A 61 -23.00 -2.75 4.69
C ASP A 61 -21.74 -3.42 4.09
N ASP A 62 -20.58 -2.76 4.17
CA ASP A 62 -19.34 -3.23 3.59
C ASP A 62 -18.34 -3.67 4.67
N ASP A 63 -17.80 -4.88 4.51
CA ASP A 63 -16.72 -5.37 5.34
C ASP A 63 -15.35 -5.00 4.76
N PHE A 64 -14.38 -4.83 5.67
CA PHE A 64 -12.97 -4.86 5.33
C PHE A 64 -12.50 -6.30 5.29
N THR A 65 -12.14 -6.79 4.10
CA THR A 65 -11.91 -8.22 3.89
C THR A 65 -10.44 -8.61 4.04
N ARG A 66 -10.16 -9.90 3.93
CA ARG A 66 -8.78 -10.41 3.91
C ARG A 66 -8.03 -9.93 2.66
N GLU A 67 -8.71 -9.81 1.54
CA GLU A 67 -8.17 -9.31 0.27
C GLU A 67 -7.79 -7.83 0.38
N ASP A 68 -8.58 -7.04 1.12
CA ASP A 68 -8.23 -5.65 1.43
C ASP A 68 -6.94 -5.62 2.26
N TYR A 69 -6.83 -6.41 3.33
CA TYR A 69 -5.60 -6.50 4.12
C TYR A 69 -4.37 -6.85 3.27
N GLN A 70 -4.49 -7.84 2.38
CA GLN A 70 -3.41 -8.21 1.44
C GLN A 70 -3.04 -7.08 0.49
N THR A 71 -4.00 -6.22 0.12
CA THR A 71 -3.75 -5.05 -0.71
C THR A 71 -2.92 -4.01 0.04
N PHE A 72 -3.22 -3.76 1.32
CA PHE A 72 -2.41 -2.88 2.16
C PHE A 72 -1.00 -3.44 2.42
N GLU A 73 -0.86 -4.75 2.58
CA GLU A 73 0.45 -5.42 2.68
C GLU A 73 1.27 -5.21 1.39
N LYS A 74 0.67 -5.47 0.22
CA LYS A 74 1.31 -5.23 -1.09
C LYS A 74 1.72 -3.77 -1.28
N MET A 75 0.86 -2.82 -0.90
CA MET A 75 1.18 -1.40 -0.96
C MET A 75 2.38 -1.08 -0.06
N SER A 76 2.40 -1.61 1.17
CA SER A 76 3.47 -1.38 2.14
C SER A 76 4.81 -1.94 1.66
N GLN A 77 4.77 -3.13 1.05
CA GLN A 77 5.89 -3.76 0.36
C GLN A 77 6.42 -2.90 -0.79
N GLN A 78 5.52 -2.45 -1.68
CA GLN A 78 5.88 -1.64 -2.84
C GLN A 78 6.47 -0.28 -2.42
N LEU A 79 6.03 0.28 -1.29
CA LEU A 79 6.60 1.49 -0.69
C LEU A 79 7.92 1.24 0.06
N GLY A 80 8.43 0.00 0.11
CA GLY A 80 9.67 -0.35 0.78
C GLY A 80 9.62 -0.09 2.28
N LEU A 81 8.46 -0.31 2.91
CA LEU A 81 8.31 -0.19 4.36
C LEU A 81 8.83 -1.45 5.06
N GLU A 82 9.43 -1.28 6.22
CA GLU A 82 9.83 -2.36 7.14
C GLU A 82 8.75 -2.63 8.18
N THR A 83 8.05 -1.58 8.64
CA THR A 83 7.02 -1.68 9.68
C THR A 83 5.80 -0.82 9.38
N VAL A 84 4.64 -1.31 9.80
CA VAL A 84 3.38 -0.58 9.68
C VAL A 84 2.64 -0.66 11.00
N ASN A 85 2.18 0.48 11.47
CA ASN A 85 1.30 0.60 12.62
C ASN A 85 -0.13 0.71 12.10
N PHE A 86 -1.02 -0.15 12.60
CA PHE A 86 -2.43 -0.15 12.19
C PHE A 86 -3.33 0.05 13.41
N ASP A 87 -4.24 1.01 13.31
CA ASP A 87 -5.29 1.21 14.30
C ASP A 87 -6.53 0.38 13.95
N ARG A 88 -6.80 -0.65 14.75
CA ARG A 88 -8.03 -1.44 14.65
C ARG A 88 -9.01 -1.05 15.75
N PHE A 89 -10.28 -0.88 15.38
CA PHE A 89 -11.37 -0.88 16.36
C PHE A 89 -11.95 -2.29 16.46
N LYS A 90 -11.85 -2.91 17.64
CA LYS A 90 -12.43 -4.23 17.93
C LYS A 90 -13.14 -4.16 19.27
N GLN A 91 -14.40 -4.61 19.33
CA GLN A 91 -15.23 -4.59 20.56
C GLN A 91 -15.29 -3.21 21.25
N GLN A 92 -15.52 -2.14 20.48
CA GLN A 92 -15.57 -0.74 20.96
C GLN A 92 -14.28 -0.24 21.64
N ARG A 93 -13.15 -0.92 21.41
CA ARG A 93 -11.83 -0.48 21.85
C ARG A 93 -10.91 -0.33 20.66
N LYS A 94 -10.16 0.77 20.66
CA LYS A 94 -9.04 0.98 19.74
C LYS A 94 -7.86 0.14 20.22
N SER A 95 -7.31 -0.70 19.35
CA SER A 95 -6.04 -1.39 19.53
C SER A 95 -5.11 -0.96 18.40
N SER A 96 -3.88 -0.56 18.75
CA SER A 96 -2.83 -0.23 17.79
C SER A 96 -1.83 -1.38 17.76
N ASP A 97 -1.59 -1.93 16.58
CA ASP A 97 -0.64 -3.03 16.39
C ASP A 97 0.47 -2.59 15.44
N THR A 98 1.72 -2.92 15.77
CA THR A 98 2.86 -2.76 14.86
C THR A 98 3.17 -4.10 14.20
N VAL A 99 3.13 -4.14 12.87
CA VAL A 99 3.37 -5.34 12.06
C VAL A 99 4.63 -5.14 11.22
N LYS A 100 5.46 -6.19 11.14
CA LYS A 100 6.60 -6.22 10.21
C LYS A 100 6.10 -6.51 8.80
N VAL A 101 6.56 -5.73 7.84
CA VAL A 101 6.25 -5.93 6.42
C VAL A 101 7.17 -7.02 5.88
N PRO A 102 6.63 -8.12 5.33
CA PRO A 102 7.46 -9.15 4.73
C PRO A 102 8.09 -8.63 3.43
N PRO A 103 9.33 -9.01 3.11
CA PRO A 103 9.99 -8.56 1.88
C PRO A 103 9.23 -9.05 0.64
N ILE A 104 9.32 -8.28 -0.47
CA ILE A 104 8.82 -8.73 -1.77
C ILE A 104 9.64 -9.96 -2.19
N ASN A 105 9.00 -11.12 -2.32
CA ASN A 105 9.61 -12.29 -2.94
C ASN A 105 9.79 -12.03 -4.43
N TYR A 106 10.90 -11.39 -4.79
CA TYR A 106 11.26 -11.13 -6.18
C TYR A 106 11.70 -12.44 -6.84
N VAL A 107 10.81 -13.03 -7.64
CA VAL A 107 11.24 -14.04 -8.62
C VAL A 107 11.85 -13.27 -9.79
N LYS A 108 13.18 -13.21 -9.85
CA LYS A 108 13.89 -12.65 -11.00
C LYS A 108 13.47 -13.41 -12.25
N PRO A 109 12.82 -12.79 -13.26
CA PRO A 109 12.47 -13.49 -14.47
C PRO A 109 13.75 -13.94 -15.17
N GLU A 110 13.88 -15.24 -15.46
CA GLU A 110 14.93 -15.74 -16.34
C GLU A 110 14.67 -15.25 -17.76
N LEU A 111 15.39 -14.21 -18.16
CA LEU A 111 15.36 -13.72 -19.53
C LEU A 111 16.19 -14.68 -20.40
N LYS A 112 15.58 -15.25 -21.44
CA LYS A 112 16.29 -15.95 -22.51
C LYS A 112 16.48 -15.01 -23.68
N LEU A 113 17.72 -14.90 -24.15
CA LEU A 113 18.03 -14.21 -25.40
C LEU A 113 17.40 -14.99 -26.56
N VAL A 114 16.54 -14.34 -27.36
CA VAL A 114 16.07 -14.87 -28.64
C VAL A 114 16.88 -14.19 -29.73
N ILE A 115 17.72 -14.96 -30.42
CA ILE A 115 18.42 -14.49 -31.62
C ILE A 115 17.42 -14.62 -32.78
N VAL A 116 17.15 -13.51 -33.48
CA VAL A 116 16.32 -13.44 -34.69
C VAL A 116 17.22 -13.49 -35.91
#